data_AF-A0A7Y2GQH2-F1
#
_entry.id   AF-A0A7Y2GQH2-F1
#
_cell.length_a   1.000
_cell.length_b   1.000
_cell.length_c   1.000
_cell.angle_alpha   90.00
_cell.angle_beta   90.00
_cell.angle_gamma   90.00
#
_symmetry.space_group_name_H-M   'P 1'
#
loop_
_entity.id
_entity.type
_entity.pdbx_description
1 polymer ?
#
loop_
_entity_poly.entity_id
_entity_poly.type
_entity_poly.pdbx_seq_one_letter_code
_entity_poly.pdbx_strand_id
1 'polypeptide(L)'
;IQVTDVVVAYNSWVNCNSPWQFGVGSNVDQKDVLPASEIRSERPIRTVVANNLIYNEKGDGQPIIAHDSLDGIEFKSNVINNQGVPFEGVDGLKAKDFSVTELEDKIVVPASDLSDVELYKGFEFDLITTDLLGNSRVEQNAIGAIVGMPDKKLNIMDVSRYGADWYTPGFSEGIASKSHLVGSVAELVNAVQQAKLGDTITLTADRYEIETPLKIDKKLTVQSADSNIKSTINYNGAAETPAFEMNPKGQLTLENIVLQGTKSQHAFASLQNNMSSLYNLTLVDCEISDFEYVLKGYKYSFSEYIKLKSTHIKNCANGLELSAENDDRGEYNAENIIIDDCRFEGVESNVIDYYRGGYDESTVGGNLVVTNSTFMKCGAKEENGILLNTYGIINVNISGNKFINNNVKFIALLWGAKNNSHANNEIRNSGKLIVEENLPLKLMY
;
A
#
# COMPACT_ATOMS: atom_id res chain seq x y z
N ILE A 1 13.74 -23.50 -9.41
CA ILE A 1 14.89 -23.62 -8.48
C ILE A 1 14.35 -24.24 -7.20
N GLN A 2 15.02 -25.26 -6.66
CA GLN A 2 14.57 -25.95 -5.45
C GLN A 2 15.36 -25.47 -4.23
N VAL A 3 14.69 -25.27 -3.10
CA VAL A 3 15.34 -25.00 -1.82
C VAL A 3 15.83 -26.34 -1.24
N THR A 4 17.11 -26.42 -0.90
CA THR A 4 17.70 -27.66 -0.37
C THR A 4 18.80 -27.39 0.65
N ASP A 5 18.98 -28.32 1.59
CA ASP A 5 20.08 -28.33 2.57
C ASP A 5 20.08 -27.08 3.48
N VAL A 6 18.90 -26.68 3.94
CA VAL A 6 18.70 -25.49 4.78
C VAL A 6 18.60 -25.87 6.25
N VAL A 7 19.27 -25.10 7.11
CA VAL A 7 19.15 -25.18 8.57
C VAL A 7 18.60 -23.85 9.10
N VAL A 8 17.46 -23.91 9.78
CA VAL A 8 16.85 -22.79 10.51
C VAL A 8 16.86 -23.15 11.99
N ALA A 9 17.88 -22.68 12.73
CA ALA A 9 18.07 -23.07 14.12
C ALA A 9 18.29 -21.91 15.07
N TYR A 10 17.79 -22.06 16.30
CA TYR A 10 17.97 -21.10 17.40
C TYR A 10 17.49 -19.67 17.07
N ASN A 11 16.41 -19.52 16.33
CA ASN A 11 15.78 -18.22 16.07
C ASN A 11 14.64 -17.98 17.05
N SER A 12 14.33 -16.70 17.30
CA SER A 12 13.17 -16.27 18.07
C SER A 12 12.28 -15.37 17.20
N TRP A 13 11.02 -15.75 17.02
CA TRP A 13 9.98 -14.90 16.43
C TRP A 13 9.10 -14.37 17.55
N VAL A 14 9.06 -13.05 17.72
CA VAL A 14 8.30 -12.39 18.78
C VAL A 14 7.31 -11.43 18.14
N ASN A 15 6.01 -11.64 18.38
CA ASN A 15 4.90 -10.86 17.83
C ASN A 15 4.94 -10.76 16.29
N CYS A 16 5.31 -11.86 15.63
CA CYS A 16 5.30 -11.97 14.18
C CYS A 16 3.99 -12.64 13.74
N ASN A 17 3.28 -12.03 12.79
CA ASN A 17 2.13 -12.67 12.15
C ASN A 17 2.60 -13.74 11.18
N SER A 18 2.11 -14.97 11.32
CA SER A 18 2.43 -16.12 10.48
C SER A 18 3.94 -16.26 10.21
N PRO A 19 4.77 -16.39 11.27
CA PRO A 19 6.22 -16.31 11.18
C PRO A 19 6.83 -17.39 10.29
N TRP A 20 6.20 -18.56 10.20
CA TRP A 20 6.70 -19.68 9.42
C TRP A 20 5.82 -19.93 8.20
N GLN A 21 6.31 -19.51 7.04
CA GLN A 21 5.66 -19.80 5.76
C GLN A 21 6.60 -20.61 4.88
N PHE A 22 6.12 -21.76 4.41
CA PHE A 22 6.91 -22.69 3.60
C PHE A 22 6.23 -22.93 2.25
N GLY A 23 7.03 -23.15 1.21
CA GLY A 23 6.54 -23.27 -0.17
C GLY A 23 6.04 -21.95 -0.78
N VAL A 24 6.39 -20.81 -0.17
CA VAL A 24 5.97 -19.48 -0.64
C VAL A 24 6.33 -19.31 -2.12
N GLY A 25 5.35 -18.89 -2.91
CA GLY A 25 5.50 -18.70 -4.36
C GLY A 25 5.15 -19.92 -5.21
N SER A 26 4.77 -21.05 -4.61
CA SER A 26 4.15 -22.15 -5.38
C SER A 26 2.94 -21.62 -6.16
N ASN A 27 2.91 -21.89 -7.47
CA ASN A 27 1.88 -21.42 -8.41
C ASN A 27 1.45 -22.55 -9.36
N VAL A 28 1.49 -23.79 -8.86
CA VAL A 28 1.12 -25.00 -9.63
C VAL A 28 -0.34 -24.99 -10.10
N ASP A 29 -1.19 -24.23 -9.43
CA ASP A 29 -2.58 -23.92 -9.78
C ASP A 29 -2.70 -22.94 -10.96
N GLN A 30 -1.65 -22.18 -11.28
CA GLN A 30 -1.60 -21.22 -12.38
C GLN A 30 -1.02 -21.80 -13.68
N LYS A 31 -0.77 -23.11 -13.75
CA LYS A 31 -0.20 -23.80 -14.92
C LYS A 31 -0.95 -23.61 -16.24
N ASP A 32 -2.24 -23.27 -16.17
CA ASP A 32 -3.09 -23.09 -17.34
C ASP A 32 -3.06 -21.64 -17.87
N VAL A 33 -2.51 -20.69 -17.10
CA VAL A 33 -2.43 -19.27 -17.43
C VAL A 33 -1.00 -18.72 -17.50
N LEU A 34 -0.04 -19.41 -16.90
CA LEU A 34 1.39 -19.11 -16.96
C LEU A 34 2.15 -20.12 -17.84
N PRO A 35 3.26 -19.71 -18.48
CA PRO A 35 4.10 -20.64 -19.23
C PRO A 35 4.79 -21.61 -18.27
N ALA A 36 5.18 -22.79 -18.79
CA ALA A 36 5.86 -23.82 -17.98
C ALA A 36 7.15 -23.32 -17.30
N SER A 37 7.83 -22.32 -17.88
CA SER A 37 9.05 -21.73 -17.31
C SER A 37 8.80 -20.94 -16.02
N GLU A 38 7.58 -20.42 -15.81
CA GLU A 38 7.21 -19.63 -14.63
C GLU A 38 6.59 -20.49 -13.51
N ILE A 39 6.40 -21.80 -13.75
CA ILE A 39 5.79 -22.69 -12.75
C ILE A 39 6.82 -23.13 -11.71
N ARG A 40 6.55 -22.75 -10.45
CA ARG A 40 7.33 -23.07 -9.26
C ARG A 40 6.69 -24.27 -8.56
N SER A 41 7.12 -25.46 -8.96
CA SER A 41 6.60 -26.75 -8.46
C SER A 41 7.58 -27.50 -7.54
N GLU A 42 8.81 -27.01 -7.41
CA GLU A 42 9.87 -27.69 -6.66
C GLU A 42 9.82 -27.33 -5.17
N ARG A 43 9.48 -28.32 -4.34
CA ARG A 43 9.31 -28.17 -2.89
C ARG A 43 10.64 -28.12 -2.13
N PRO A 44 10.71 -27.51 -0.95
CA PRO A 44 11.88 -27.61 -0.08
C PRO A 44 12.18 -29.06 0.30
N ILE A 45 13.45 -29.45 0.24
CA ILE A 45 13.92 -30.78 0.67
C ILE A 45 15.13 -30.65 1.58
N ARG A 46 15.40 -31.68 2.39
CA ARG A 46 16.56 -31.71 3.31
C ARG A 46 16.67 -30.42 4.14
N THR A 47 15.53 -29.93 4.61
CA THR A 47 15.45 -28.73 5.45
C THR A 47 15.26 -29.14 6.91
N VAL A 48 15.99 -28.52 7.82
CA VAL A 48 15.85 -28.72 9.28
C VAL A 48 15.44 -27.42 9.94
N VAL A 49 14.34 -27.42 10.67
CA VAL A 49 13.86 -26.29 11.48
C VAL A 49 13.87 -26.71 12.94
N ALA A 50 14.86 -26.27 13.71
CA ALA A 50 15.08 -26.81 15.04
C ALA A 50 15.49 -25.81 16.13
N ASN A 51 15.16 -26.14 17.39
CA ASN A 51 15.54 -25.36 18.57
C ASN A 51 15.07 -23.89 18.53
N ASN A 52 13.99 -23.61 17.82
CA ASN A 52 13.46 -22.28 17.63
C ASN A 52 12.36 -21.94 18.65
N LEU A 53 12.10 -20.64 18.80
CA LEU A 53 11.09 -20.08 19.67
C LEU A 53 10.11 -19.19 18.88
N ILE A 54 8.81 -19.38 19.11
CA ILE A 54 7.76 -18.46 18.68
C ILE A 54 7.02 -17.94 19.91
N TYR A 55 6.89 -16.63 20.04
CA TYR A 55 6.09 -15.99 21.08
C TYR A 55 5.16 -14.96 20.44
N ASN A 56 3.87 -15.05 20.73
CA ASN A 56 2.90 -14.05 20.34
C ASN A 56 2.12 -13.58 21.57
N GLU A 57 2.12 -12.27 21.83
CA GLU A 57 1.30 -11.64 22.86
C GLU A 57 -0.18 -11.63 22.47
N LYS A 58 -0.46 -11.40 21.18
CA LYS A 58 -1.77 -11.65 20.58
C LYS A 58 -1.67 -12.93 19.77
N GLY A 59 -2.29 -14.01 20.27
CA GLY A 59 -2.20 -15.32 19.62
C GLY A 59 -2.60 -15.30 18.14
N ASP A 60 -1.90 -16.10 17.35
CA ASP A 60 -2.02 -16.21 15.90
C ASP A 60 -2.67 -17.55 15.52
N GLY A 61 -3.75 -17.53 14.73
CA GLY A 61 -4.42 -18.75 14.27
C GLY A 61 -3.64 -19.52 13.20
N GLN A 62 -2.67 -18.87 12.55
CA GLN A 62 -1.87 -19.43 11.46
C GLN A 62 -0.38 -19.12 11.64
N PRO A 63 0.25 -19.58 12.75
CA PRO A 63 1.67 -19.35 12.99
C PRO A 63 2.56 -20.12 11.99
N ILE A 64 1.98 -21.14 11.35
CA ILE A 64 2.56 -21.90 10.24
C ILE A 64 1.60 -21.83 9.06
N ILE A 65 2.12 -21.50 7.87
CA ILE A 65 1.41 -21.57 6.60
C ILE A 65 2.18 -22.46 5.64
N ALA A 66 1.51 -23.49 5.13
CA ALA A 66 2.03 -24.38 4.09
C ALA A 66 1.39 -24.01 2.75
N HIS A 67 2.19 -23.44 1.84
CA HIS A 67 1.78 -23.14 0.46
C HIS A 67 1.99 -24.34 -0.49
N ASP A 68 2.71 -25.37 -0.03
CA ASP A 68 2.80 -26.70 -0.62
C ASP A 68 3.15 -27.72 0.49
N SER A 69 3.33 -28.99 0.14
CA SER A 69 3.71 -30.04 1.09
C SER A 69 5.00 -29.72 1.84
N LEU A 70 5.03 -30.09 3.11
CA LEU A 70 6.17 -29.92 4.02
C LEU A 70 7.00 -31.21 4.18
N ASP A 71 6.81 -32.20 3.30
CA ASP A 71 7.39 -33.55 3.39
C ASP A 71 8.94 -33.59 3.34
N GLY A 72 9.57 -32.53 2.82
CA GLY A 72 11.02 -32.36 2.82
C GLY A 72 11.59 -31.55 4.00
N ILE A 73 10.76 -31.21 5.00
CA ILE A 73 11.14 -30.36 6.15
C ILE A 73 11.00 -31.15 7.45
N GLU A 74 12.11 -31.23 8.20
CA GLU A 74 12.17 -31.84 9.52
C GLU A 74 12.11 -30.76 10.61
N PHE A 75 11.04 -30.78 11.42
CA PHE A 75 10.92 -29.89 12.58
C PHE A 75 11.34 -30.63 13.86
N LYS A 76 12.19 -30.02 14.69
CA LYS A 76 12.67 -30.64 15.95
C LYS A 76 12.82 -29.65 17.09
N SER A 77 12.34 -30.02 18.27
CA SER A 77 12.60 -29.28 19.51
C SER A 77 12.27 -27.79 19.42
N ASN A 78 11.22 -27.40 18.70
CA ASN A 78 10.77 -26.02 18.66
C ASN A 78 9.67 -25.78 19.71
N VAL A 79 9.55 -24.55 20.18
CA VAL A 79 8.51 -24.16 21.15
C VAL A 79 7.70 -22.96 20.68
N ILE A 80 6.44 -22.93 21.06
CA ILE A 80 5.54 -21.80 20.82
C ILE A 80 4.73 -21.45 22.08
N ASN A 81 4.66 -20.17 22.41
CA ASN A 81 3.61 -19.63 23.27
C ASN A 81 2.69 -18.72 22.45
N ASN A 82 1.44 -19.14 22.30
CA ASN A 82 0.44 -18.52 21.43
C ASN A 82 -0.82 -18.09 22.21
N GLN A 83 -0.71 -17.86 23.52
CA GLN A 83 -1.82 -17.48 24.40
C GLN A 83 -3.05 -18.41 24.32
N GLY A 84 -2.81 -19.70 24.06
CA GLY A 84 -3.88 -20.70 23.92
C GLY A 84 -4.73 -20.59 22.65
N VAL A 85 -4.40 -19.70 21.70
CA VAL A 85 -5.08 -19.66 20.39
C VAL A 85 -4.77 -20.96 19.63
N PRO A 86 -5.78 -21.73 19.20
CA PRO A 86 -5.58 -22.96 18.44
C PRO A 86 -4.92 -22.70 17.08
N PHE A 87 -4.07 -23.63 16.65
CA PHE A 87 -3.43 -23.61 15.34
C PHE A 87 -3.16 -25.03 14.85
N GLU A 88 -2.95 -25.18 13.54
CA GLU A 88 -2.47 -26.42 12.95
C GLU A 88 -0.95 -26.54 13.17
N GLY A 89 -0.54 -27.52 14.00
CA GLY A 89 0.86 -27.73 14.35
C GLY A 89 1.59 -28.69 13.43
N VAL A 90 2.90 -28.81 13.63
CA VAL A 90 3.78 -29.80 13.00
C VAL A 90 4.46 -30.65 14.06
N ASP A 91 4.80 -31.91 13.74
CA ASP A 91 5.58 -32.74 14.65
C ASP A 91 6.96 -32.10 14.87
N GLY A 92 7.29 -31.79 16.12
CA GLY A 92 8.51 -31.04 16.48
C GLY A 92 8.31 -29.56 16.82
N LEU A 93 7.08 -29.05 16.81
CA LEU A 93 6.69 -27.79 17.45
C LEU A 93 5.77 -28.06 18.65
N LYS A 94 6.19 -27.68 19.85
CA LYS A 94 5.42 -27.89 21.07
C LYS A 94 4.88 -26.58 21.64
N ALA A 95 3.58 -26.53 21.89
CA ALA A 95 3.00 -25.44 22.68
C ALA A 95 3.50 -25.54 24.13
N LYS A 96 4.01 -24.43 24.67
CA LYS A 96 4.52 -24.35 26.03
C LYS A 96 4.22 -22.99 26.62
N ASP A 97 3.87 -22.98 27.90
CA ASP A 97 3.71 -21.74 28.65
C ASP A 97 5.08 -21.21 29.09
N PHE A 98 5.45 -20.05 28.58
CA PHE A 98 6.67 -19.32 28.97
C PHE A 98 6.45 -17.82 28.81
N SER A 99 7.07 -17.03 29.68
CA SER A 99 7.04 -15.57 29.59
C SER A 99 8.28 -15.00 28.90
N VAL A 100 8.14 -13.78 28.41
CA VAL A 100 9.25 -12.98 27.86
C VAL A 100 9.37 -11.65 28.62
N THR A 101 10.56 -11.06 28.60
CA THR A 101 10.83 -9.72 29.13
C THR A 101 11.56 -8.88 28.08
N GLU A 102 11.32 -7.58 28.10
CA GLU A 102 12.08 -6.64 27.28
C GLU A 102 13.48 -6.45 27.87
N LEU A 103 14.51 -6.62 27.03
CA LEU A 103 15.92 -6.41 27.38
C LEU A 103 16.38 -5.00 26.99
N GLU A 104 16.03 -4.57 25.78
CA GLU A 104 16.25 -3.23 25.23
C GLU A 104 15.06 -2.87 24.33
N ASP A 105 14.94 -1.61 23.89
CA ASP A 105 13.88 -1.19 22.96
C ASP A 105 13.80 -2.16 21.77
N LYS A 106 12.65 -2.82 21.63
CA LYS A 106 12.34 -3.82 20.59
C LYS A 106 13.16 -5.12 20.64
N ILE A 107 13.89 -5.39 21.72
CA ILE A 107 14.62 -6.65 21.94
C ILE A 107 13.99 -7.39 23.12
N VAL A 108 13.39 -8.52 22.83
CA VAL A 108 12.63 -9.33 23.80
C VAL A 108 13.30 -10.68 23.97
N VAL A 109 13.39 -11.15 25.21
CA VAL A 109 14.06 -12.40 25.60
C VAL A 109 13.17 -13.26 26.47
N PRO A 110 13.33 -14.60 26.48
CA PRO A 110 12.64 -15.47 27.43
C PRO A 110 12.95 -15.06 28.88
N ALA A 111 11.91 -14.88 29.68
CA ALA A 111 12.01 -14.61 31.12
C ALA A 111 11.85 -15.88 31.96
N SER A 112 11.34 -16.96 31.36
CA SER A 112 11.22 -18.28 31.96
C SER A 112 12.37 -19.19 31.51
N ASP A 113 12.80 -20.08 32.39
CA ASP A 113 13.74 -21.14 32.02
C ASP A 113 13.08 -22.13 31.04
N LEU A 114 13.79 -22.44 29.95
CA LEU A 114 13.39 -23.40 28.93
C LEU A 114 14.32 -24.64 28.90
N SER A 115 15.14 -24.83 29.93
CA SER A 115 16.13 -25.90 30.04
C SER A 115 15.54 -27.32 30.03
N ASP A 116 14.27 -27.49 30.34
CA ASP A 116 13.55 -28.77 30.28
C ASP A 116 13.20 -29.21 28.83
N VAL A 117 13.43 -28.34 27.83
CA VAL A 117 13.28 -28.71 26.42
C VAL A 117 14.59 -29.30 25.92
N GLU A 118 14.58 -30.60 25.62
CA GLU A 118 15.74 -31.28 25.04
C GLU A 118 16.08 -30.69 23.66
N LEU A 119 17.29 -30.16 23.52
CA LEU A 119 17.79 -29.59 22.29
C LEU A 119 18.07 -30.67 21.24
N TYR A 120 17.63 -30.42 20.02
CA TYR A 120 18.02 -31.21 18.86
C TYR A 120 19.48 -30.95 18.51
N LYS A 121 20.23 -32.04 18.28
CA LYS A 121 21.64 -31.99 17.86
C LYS A 121 21.70 -32.26 16.36
N GLY A 122 21.49 -31.20 15.57
CA GLY A 122 21.62 -31.26 14.12
C GLY A 122 23.08 -31.34 13.67
N PHE A 123 23.27 -31.69 12.39
CA PHE A 123 24.57 -31.63 11.74
C PHE A 123 25.15 -30.20 11.85
N GLU A 124 26.40 -30.08 12.29
CA GLU A 124 27.12 -28.81 12.47
C GLU A 124 26.51 -27.80 13.46
N PHE A 125 25.54 -28.21 14.29
CA PHE A 125 25.00 -27.33 15.34
C PHE A 125 26.05 -26.97 16.38
N ASP A 126 27.10 -27.78 16.53
CA ASP A 126 28.28 -27.52 17.35
C ASP A 126 29.11 -26.32 16.87
N LEU A 127 28.96 -25.90 15.60
CA LEU A 127 29.59 -24.69 15.07
C LEU A 127 28.88 -23.39 15.53
N ILE A 128 27.63 -23.48 16.00
CA ILE A 128 26.83 -22.35 16.51
C ILE A 128 27.22 -22.09 17.97
N THR A 129 28.40 -21.49 18.15
CA THR A 129 29.03 -21.36 19.48
C THR A 129 28.61 -20.13 20.27
N THR A 130 27.95 -19.15 19.65
CA THR A 130 27.48 -17.92 20.32
C THR A 130 26.02 -17.59 19.99
N ASP A 131 25.33 -16.90 20.90
CA ASP A 131 23.98 -16.38 20.68
C ASP A 131 23.98 -14.97 20.04
N LEU A 132 22.80 -14.38 19.84
CA LEU A 132 22.65 -13.05 19.23
C LEU A 132 23.40 -11.92 19.97
N LEU A 133 23.60 -12.09 21.28
CA LEU A 133 24.24 -11.12 22.16
C LEU A 133 25.71 -11.48 22.44
N GLY A 134 26.22 -12.56 21.85
CA GLY A 134 27.59 -13.02 22.02
C GLY A 134 27.81 -13.93 23.23
N ASN A 135 26.76 -14.36 23.93
CA ASN A 135 26.90 -15.34 25.02
C ASN A 135 27.30 -16.71 24.45
N SER A 136 28.12 -17.45 25.19
CA SER A 136 28.58 -18.79 24.79
C SER A 136 27.43 -19.81 24.86
N ARG A 137 27.22 -20.54 23.76
CA ARG A 137 26.33 -21.71 23.68
C ARG A 137 27.03 -23.01 24.05
N VAL A 138 28.36 -23.00 24.21
CA VAL A 138 29.14 -24.20 24.54
C VAL A 138 28.94 -24.60 26.00
N GLU A 139 28.83 -23.60 26.89
CA GLU A 139 28.70 -23.81 28.34
C GLU A 139 27.24 -24.03 28.74
N GLN A 140 26.34 -23.20 28.20
CA GLN A 140 24.91 -23.27 28.43
C GLN A 140 24.17 -22.95 27.13
N ASN A 141 23.33 -23.89 26.68
CA ASN A 141 22.56 -23.72 25.45
C ASN A 141 21.06 -23.79 25.75
N ALA A 142 20.26 -23.11 24.93
CA ALA A 142 18.81 -23.03 25.11
C ALA A 142 18.10 -22.81 23.77
N ILE A 143 16.79 -23.01 23.79
CA ILE A 143 15.87 -22.72 22.70
C ILE A 143 15.84 -21.21 22.42
N GLY A 144 15.82 -20.85 21.14
CA GLY A 144 15.71 -19.46 20.69
C GLY A 144 17.05 -18.73 20.55
N ALA A 145 16.96 -17.46 20.16
CA ALA A 145 18.08 -16.62 19.73
C ALA A 145 19.06 -16.23 20.84
N ILE A 146 18.64 -16.30 22.10
CA ILE A 146 19.37 -15.80 23.26
C ILE A 146 19.34 -16.86 24.36
N VAL A 147 20.51 -17.19 24.91
CA VAL A 147 20.66 -18.24 25.94
C VAL A 147 20.78 -17.68 27.35
N GLY A 148 21.06 -16.39 27.48
CA GLY A 148 21.20 -15.72 28.77
C GLY A 148 21.21 -14.20 28.64
N MET A 149 21.04 -13.52 29.78
CA MET A 149 21.19 -12.07 29.84
C MET A 149 22.66 -11.69 29.63
N PRO A 150 22.98 -10.70 28.78
CA PRO A 150 24.36 -10.30 28.57
C PRO A 150 24.89 -9.55 29.80
N ASP A 151 26.20 -9.66 30.05
CA ASP A 151 26.88 -8.90 31.13
C ASP A 151 26.85 -7.38 30.90
N LYS A 152 26.65 -6.95 29.65
CA LYS A 152 26.62 -5.54 29.24
C LYS A 152 25.49 -5.30 28.25
N LYS A 153 24.84 -4.13 28.39
CA LYS A 153 23.90 -3.61 27.41
C LYS A 153 24.63 -3.37 26.07
N LEU A 154 24.12 -3.92 24.98
CA LEU A 154 24.78 -3.90 23.67
C LEU A 154 24.26 -2.76 22.78
N ASN A 155 23.04 -2.26 23.03
CA ASN A 155 22.40 -1.18 22.28
C ASN A 155 22.54 -1.42 20.75
N ILE A 156 22.17 -2.61 20.27
CA ILE A 156 22.39 -2.99 18.86
C ILE A 156 21.55 -2.13 17.89
N MET A 157 20.46 -1.53 18.38
CA MET A 157 19.57 -0.62 17.64
C MET A 157 19.94 0.87 17.80
N ASP A 158 21.07 1.20 18.43
CA ASP A 158 21.50 2.60 18.58
C ASP A 158 21.96 3.18 17.24
N VAL A 159 21.04 3.88 16.58
CA VAL A 159 21.25 4.51 15.27
C VAL A 159 22.40 5.52 15.26
N SER A 160 22.78 6.08 16.42
CA SER A 160 23.90 7.04 16.51
C SER A 160 25.27 6.40 16.24
N ARG A 161 25.35 5.07 16.33
CA ARG A 161 26.57 4.30 16.03
C ARG A 161 26.78 4.09 14.53
N TYR A 162 25.84 4.52 13.70
CA TYR A 162 25.84 4.28 12.27
C TYR A 162 25.77 5.61 11.51
N GLY A 163 26.45 5.66 10.36
CA GLY A 163 26.53 6.86 9.55
C GLY A 163 27.68 7.77 9.96
N ALA A 164 27.66 9.00 9.45
CA ALA A 164 28.71 9.97 9.71
C ALA A 164 28.23 11.02 10.70
N ASP A 165 29.01 11.30 11.75
CA ASP A 165 28.66 12.21 12.85
C ASP A 165 28.30 13.64 12.41
N TRP A 166 28.73 14.06 11.22
CA TRP A 166 28.45 15.38 10.65
C TRP A 166 27.08 15.48 9.95
N TYR A 167 26.36 14.37 9.81
CA TYR A 167 25.04 14.33 9.17
C TYR A 167 23.99 13.81 10.14
N THR A 168 22.97 14.61 10.40
CA THR A 168 21.81 14.18 11.18
C THR A 168 20.71 13.70 10.21
N PRO A 169 20.46 12.40 10.10
CA PRO A 169 19.36 11.90 9.27
C PRO A 169 18.01 12.35 9.84
N GLY A 170 17.10 12.78 8.97
CA GLY A 170 15.67 12.87 9.30
C GLY A 170 15.21 14.05 10.16
N PHE A 171 15.88 15.21 10.18
CA PHE A 171 15.35 16.39 10.86
C PHE A 171 14.52 17.29 9.92
N SER A 172 13.20 17.08 9.93
CA SER A 172 12.22 18.12 9.54
C SER A 172 11.00 18.14 10.47
N GLU A 173 11.19 17.85 11.75
CA GLU A 173 10.20 18.25 12.75
C GLU A 173 10.34 19.75 13.00
N GLY A 174 9.22 20.49 12.90
CA GLY A 174 9.14 21.87 13.38
C GLY A 174 9.18 22.98 12.32
N ILE A 175 8.93 22.71 11.03
CA ILE A 175 8.55 23.83 10.13
C ILE A 175 7.18 24.31 10.57
N ALA A 176 7.15 25.44 11.28
CA ALA A 176 5.89 26.09 11.67
C ALA A 176 5.11 26.47 10.41
N SER A 177 4.01 25.76 10.17
CA SER A 177 3.05 26.06 9.10
C SER A 177 2.34 27.38 9.38
N LYS A 178 2.13 28.18 8.34
CA LYS A 178 1.39 29.43 8.40
C LYS A 178 0.09 29.34 7.61
N SER A 179 -0.88 30.16 7.99
CA SER A 179 -2.09 30.39 7.20
C SER A 179 -1.96 31.70 6.43
N HIS A 180 -2.30 31.67 5.13
CA HIS A 180 -2.31 32.81 4.23
C HIS A 180 -3.75 33.09 3.82
N LEU A 181 -4.31 34.21 4.28
CA LEU A 181 -5.62 34.68 3.82
C LEU A 181 -5.46 35.32 2.44
N VAL A 182 -6.22 34.88 1.45
CA VAL A 182 -6.15 35.41 0.08
C VAL A 182 -7.55 35.81 -0.39
N GLY A 183 -7.74 37.06 -0.81
CA GLY A 183 -9.01 37.61 -1.27
C GLY A 183 -9.08 37.87 -2.77
N SER A 184 -7.99 37.60 -3.50
CA SER A 184 -7.89 37.84 -4.94
C SER A 184 -7.05 36.78 -5.65
N VAL A 185 -7.19 36.70 -6.97
CA VAL A 185 -6.41 35.78 -7.82
C VAL A 185 -4.90 36.03 -7.69
N ALA A 186 -4.49 37.31 -7.70
CA ALA A 186 -3.08 37.66 -7.56
C ALA A 186 -2.48 37.20 -6.23
N GLU A 187 -3.25 37.34 -5.14
CA GLU A 187 -2.86 36.85 -3.82
C GLU A 187 -2.80 35.33 -3.76
N LEU A 188 -3.78 34.62 -4.36
CA LEU A 188 -3.79 33.16 -4.43
C LEU A 188 -2.55 32.63 -5.15
N VAL A 189 -2.27 33.13 -6.36
CA VAL A 189 -1.11 32.71 -7.16
C VAL A 189 0.20 32.97 -6.41
N ASN A 190 0.34 34.17 -5.83
CA ASN A 190 1.53 34.52 -5.06
C ASN A 190 1.67 33.65 -3.79
N ALA A 191 0.57 33.37 -3.08
CA ALA A 191 0.58 32.53 -1.89
C ALA A 191 1.00 31.09 -2.21
N VAL A 192 0.50 30.49 -3.30
CA VAL A 192 0.93 29.15 -3.75
C VAL A 192 2.43 29.12 -4.04
N GLN A 193 2.94 30.15 -4.71
CA GLN A 193 4.36 30.24 -5.06
C GLN A 193 5.26 30.40 -3.82
N GLN A 194 4.87 31.27 -2.88
CA GLN A 194 5.69 31.65 -1.72
C GLN A 194 5.47 30.78 -0.49
N ALA A 195 4.43 29.94 -0.47
CA ALA A 195 4.12 29.05 0.63
C ALA A 195 5.32 28.15 0.99
N LYS A 196 5.48 27.90 2.28
CA LYS A 196 6.43 26.92 2.81
C LYS A 196 5.76 25.57 2.96
N LEU A 197 6.59 24.54 3.11
CA LEU A 197 6.11 23.17 3.34
C LEU A 197 5.17 23.12 4.55
N GLY A 198 3.94 22.68 4.33
CA GLY A 198 2.90 22.55 5.34
C GLY A 198 2.00 23.77 5.52
N ASP A 199 2.22 24.87 4.79
CA ASP A 199 1.36 26.04 4.88
C ASP A 199 -0.08 25.77 4.39
N THR A 200 -1.00 26.61 4.84
CA THR A 200 -2.41 26.61 4.43
C THR A 200 -2.76 27.92 3.74
N ILE A 201 -3.45 27.86 2.61
CA ILE A 201 -4.01 29.01 1.90
C ILE A 201 -5.51 29.02 2.12
N THR A 202 -6.02 30.07 2.73
CA THR A 202 -7.43 30.24 3.07
C THR A 202 -8.07 31.26 2.14
N LEU A 203 -9.01 30.80 1.32
CA LEU A 203 -9.74 31.60 0.34
C LEU A 203 -10.86 32.39 1.03
N THR A 204 -10.78 33.72 0.99
CA THR A 204 -11.76 34.60 1.61
C THR A 204 -12.77 35.21 0.63
N ALA A 205 -12.54 35.06 -0.67
CA ALA A 205 -13.49 35.43 -1.71
C ALA A 205 -14.33 34.24 -2.15
N ASP A 206 -15.51 34.53 -2.69
CA ASP A 206 -16.42 33.51 -3.20
C ASP A 206 -15.91 32.87 -4.49
N ARG A 207 -15.09 33.59 -5.28
CA ARG A 207 -14.72 33.19 -6.64
C ARG A 207 -13.32 33.67 -7.06
N TYR A 208 -12.57 32.78 -7.69
CA TYR A 208 -11.24 33.01 -8.27
C TYR A 208 -11.24 32.50 -9.71
N GLU A 209 -10.91 33.37 -10.66
CA GLU A 209 -10.75 33.00 -12.08
C GLU A 209 -9.25 32.87 -12.37
N ILE A 210 -8.80 31.65 -12.67
CA ILE A 210 -7.40 31.36 -12.99
C ILE A 210 -7.27 30.82 -14.42
N GLU A 211 -6.24 31.27 -15.13
CA GLU A 211 -5.95 30.84 -16.50
C GLU A 211 -4.61 30.07 -16.59
N THR A 212 -3.80 30.13 -15.54
CA THR A 212 -2.49 29.49 -15.47
C THR A 212 -2.47 28.42 -14.39
N PRO A 213 -1.82 27.26 -14.63
CA PRO A 213 -1.70 26.20 -13.63
C PRO A 213 -1.07 26.70 -12.32
N LEU A 214 -1.63 26.26 -11.19
CA LEU A 214 -1.04 26.42 -9.86
C LEU A 214 -0.08 25.26 -9.59
N LYS A 215 1.23 25.56 -9.50
CA LYS A 215 2.27 24.54 -9.33
C LYS A 215 2.39 24.11 -7.88
N ILE A 216 2.27 22.80 -7.63
CA ILE A 216 2.40 22.21 -6.30
C ILE A 216 3.67 21.36 -6.23
N ASP A 217 4.70 21.88 -5.56
CA ASP A 217 6.04 21.29 -5.41
C ASP A 217 6.43 21.06 -3.92
N LYS A 218 5.43 21.14 -3.05
CA LYS A 218 5.54 21.01 -1.59
C LYS A 218 4.22 20.53 -0.99
N LYS A 219 4.23 20.20 0.30
CA LYS A 219 2.99 19.98 1.06
C LYS A 219 2.24 21.31 1.24
N LEU A 220 1.00 21.38 0.80
CA LEU A 220 0.17 22.58 0.81
C LEU A 220 -1.31 22.22 1.02
N THR A 221 -2.00 22.97 1.87
CA THR A 221 -3.46 22.92 1.98
C THR A 221 -4.07 24.17 1.34
N VAL A 222 -5.13 24.03 0.56
CA VAL A 222 -5.97 25.14 0.09
C VAL A 222 -7.41 24.88 0.51
N GLN A 223 -8.00 25.85 1.20
CA GLN A 223 -9.33 25.69 1.80
C GLN A 223 -10.14 26.98 1.71
N SER A 224 -11.46 26.85 1.80
CA SER A 224 -12.32 28.02 2.04
C SER A 224 -12.22 28.54 3.47
N ALA A 225 -12.45 29.85 3.65
CA ALA A 225 -12.47 30.48 4.96
C ALA A 225 -13.58 29.96 5.88
N ASP A 226 -14.72 29.56 5.30
CA ASP A 226 -15.83 28.92 6.01
C ASP A 226 -16.06 27.53 5.42
N SER A 227 -16.04 26.49 6.26
CA SER A 227 -16.23 25.11 5.83
C SER A 227 -17.66 24.83 5.32
N ASN A 228 -18.63 25.71 5.60
CA ASN A 228 -19.99 25.60 5.09
C ASN A 228 -20.21 26.36 3.78
N ILE A 229 -19.27 27.22 3.38
CA ILE A 229 -19.36 28.06 2.18
C ILE A 229 -18.15 27.80 1.30
N LYS A 230 -18.36 27.00 0.25
CA LYS A 230 -17.29 26.64 -0.69
C LYS A 230 -16.96 27.81 -1.62
N SER A 231 -15.71 28.22 -1.61
CA SER A 231 -15.13 29.15 -2.58
C SER A 231 -14.96 28.42 -3.92
N THR A 232 -15.23 29.14 -5.01
CA THR A 232 -15.10 28.61 -6.36
C THR A 232 -13.78 29.01 -6.98
N ILE A 233 -13.00 28.04 -7.45
CA ILE A 233 -11.87 28.24 -8.37
C ILE A 233 -12.35 27.80 -9.75
N ASN A 234 -12.44 28.74 -10.69
CA ASN A 234 -12.69 28.42 -12.09
C ASN A 234 -11.38 28.47 -12.86
N TYR A 235 -11.12 27.41 -13.60
CA TYR A 235 -9.95 27.27 -14.43
C TYR A 235 -10.32 27.37 -15.90
N ASN A 236 -9.97 28.50 -16.51
CA ASN A 236 -10.20 28.80 -17.93
C ASN A 236 -8.89 28.82 -18.72
N GLY A 237 -7.91 28.00 -18.32
CA GLY A 237 -6.63 27.89 -18.99
C GLY A 237 -6.71 27.21 -20.36
N ALA A 238 -5.56 27.07 -21.01
CA ALA A 238 -5.45 26.37 -22.29
C ALA A 238 -5.97 24.92 -22.21
N ALA A 239 -6.34 24.33 -23.34
CA ALA A 239 -6.68 22.91 -23.38
C ALA A 239 -5.48 22.05 -22.92
N GLU A 240 -5.76 20.89 -22.33
CA GLU A 240 -4.80 19.89 -21.84
C GLU A 240 -3.85 20.38 -20.74
N THR A 241 -4.09 21.57 -20.16
CA THR A 241 -3.35 22.05 -18.99
C THR A 241 -4.12 21.81 -17.70
N PRO A 242 -3.44 21.55 -16.56
CA PRO A 242 -4.11 21.34 -15.30
C PRO A 242 -4.41 22.64 -14.53
N ALA A 243 -5.48 22.68 -13.75
CA ALA A 243 -5.70 23.74 -12.76
C ALA A 243 -4.61 23.69 -11.67
N PHE A 244 -4.27 22.48 -11.20
CA PHE A 244 -3.17 22.21 -10.28
C PHE A 244 -2.15 21.26 -10.91
N GLU A 245 -0.93 21.77 -11.17
CA GLU A 245 0.18 21.00 -11.74
C GLU A 245 1.01 20.37 -10.61
N MET A 246 0.92 19.04 -10.46
CA MET A 246 1.62 18.29 -9.43
C MET A 246 3.08 18.07 -9.83
N ASN A 247 3.97 18.85 -9.21
CA ASN A 247 5.42 18.83 -9.41
C ASN A 247 6.09 17.87 -8.38
N PRO A 248 7.38 17.52 -8.55
CA PRO A 248 8.09 16.65 -7.61
C PRO A 248 7.96 17.13 -6.16
N LYS A 249 7.64 16.22 -5.23
CA LYS A 249 7.37 16.49 -3.79
C LYS A 249 6.05 17.23 -3.52
N GLY A 250 5.24 17.49 -4.54
CA GLY A 250 3.93 18.10 -4.39
C GLY A 250 2.97 17.24 -3.58
N GLN A 251 2.40 17.79 -2.52
CA GLN A 251 1.33 17.13 -1.76
C GLN A 251 0.22 18.13 -1.53
N LEU A 252 -0.89 17.98 -2.26
CA LEU A 252 -2.00 18.93 -2.19
C LEU A 252 -3.14 18.35 -1.35
N THR A 253 -3.62 19.14 -0.40
CA THR A 253 -4.94 18.95 0.21
C THR A 253 -5.86 20.09 -0.24
N LEU A 254 -7.00 19.76 -0.85
CA LEU A 254 -8.09 20.70 -1.09
C LEU A 254 -9.25 20.39 -0.13
N GLU A 255 -9.77 21.41 0.54
CA GLU A 255 -10.87 21.28 1.49
C GLU A 255 -11.97 22.30 1.21
N ASN A 256 -13.21 21.84 1.06
CA ASN A 256 -14.38 22.71 0.91
C ASN A 256 -14.29 23.64 -0.33
N ILE A 257 -13.74 23.17 -1.45
CA ILE A 257 -13.58 23.97 -2.68
C ILE A 257 -14.54 23.48 -3.77
N VAL A 258 -15.08 24.41 -4.56
CA VAL A 258 -15.63 24.11 -5.89
C VAL A 258 -14.53 24.39 -6.92
N LEU A 259 -14.08 23.37 -7.65
CA LEU A 259 -13.12 23.49 -8.74
C LEU A 259 -13.82 23.18 -10.05
N GLN A 260 -13.87 24.15 -10.96
CA GLN A 260 -14.61 24.04 -12.21
C GLN A 260 -13.72 24.36 -13.42
N GLY A 261 -13.81 23.55 -14.47
CA GLY A 261 -13.13 23.76 -15.75
C GLY A 261 -14.09 24.11 -16.90
N THR A 262 -13.62 23.93 -18.14
CA THR A 262 -14.41 24.16 -19.37
C THR A 262 -14.45 22.94 -20.31
N LYS A 263 -14.26 21.74 -19.74
CA LYS A 263 -14.20 20.39 -20.34
C LYS A 263 -12.93 20.01 -21.09
N SER A 264 -12.05 20.95 -21.43
CA SER A 264 -10.80 20.65 -22.15
C SER A 264 -9.55 20.66 -21.27
N GLN A 265 -9.68 21.01 -19.99
CA GLN A 265 -8.57 21.10 -19.04
C GLN A 265 -8.52 19.87 -18.14
N HIS A 266 -7.47 19.73 -17.34
CA HIS A 266 -7.41 18.74 -16.27
C HIS A 266 -7.62 19.46 -14.92
N ALA A 267 -8.27 18.82 -13.95
CA ALA A 267 -8.34 19.42 -12.62
C ALA A 267 -6.96 19.32 -11.94
N PHE A 268 -6.37 18.12 -11.98
CA PHE A 268 -5.05 17.80 -11.49
C PHE A 268 -4.27 17.02 -12.56
N ALA A 269 -2.97 17.28 -12.69
CA ALA A 269 -2.10 16.41 -13.47
C ALA A 269 -0.67 16.41 -12.93
N SER A 270 0.01 15.26 -13.01
CA SER A 270 1.46 15.22 -12.76
C SER A 270 2.22 15.92 -13.88
N LEU A 271 3.53 16.16 -13.68
CA LEU A 271 4.38 16.52 -14.80
C LEU A 271 4.45 15.38 -15.81
N GLN A 272 4.37 15.73 -17.10
CA GLN A 272 4.61 14.78 -18.20
C GLN A 272 6.10 14.39 -18.31
N ASN A 273 7.01 15.28 -17.91
CA ASN A 273 8.45 15.08 -17.99
C ASN A 273 9.12 15.54 -16.68
N ASN A 274 10.23 14.89 -16.31
CA ASN A 274 11.03 15.23 -15.12
C ASN A 274 10.28 15.12 -13.79
N MET A 275 9.36 14.15 -13.66
CA MET A 275 8.69 13.83 -12.40
C MET A 275 9.64 13.07 -11.45
N SER A 276 10.66 13.76 -10.94
CA SER A 276 11.78 13.15 -10.20
C SER A 276 11.45 12.67 -8.78
N SER A 277 10.20 12.82 -8.34
CA SER A 277 9.74 12.43 -7.01
C SER A 277 8.23 12.25 -7.03
N LEU A 278 7.71 11.64 -5.97
CA LEU A 278 6.29 11.36 -5.82
C LEU A 278 5.45 12.63 -5.70
N TYR A 279 4.16 12.50 -5.99
CA TYR A 279 3.13 13.48 -5.64
C TYR A 279 2.00 12.85 -4.85
N ASN A 280 1.25 13.64 -4.09
CA ASN A 280 0.08 13.17 -3.36
C ASN A 280 -1.10 14.13 -3.48
N LEU A 281 -2.32 13.58 -3.44
CA LEU A 281 -3.56 14.34 -3.56
C LEU A 281 -4.55 13.93 -2.48
N THR A 282 -5.15 14.90 -1.81
CA THR A 282 -6.27 14.71 -0.88
C THR A 282 -7.37 15.73 -1.20
N LEU A 283 -8.59 15.26 -1.44
CA LEU A 283 -9.78 16.07 -1.65
C LEU A 283 -10.78 15.75 -0.54
N VAL A 284 -11.21 16.77 0.20
CA VAL A 284 -12.18 16.65 1.29
C VAL A 284 -13.30 17.65 1.06
N ASP A 285 -14.55 17.16 1.05
CA ASP A 285 -15.74 18.01 0.93
C ASP A 285 -15.70 18.93 -0.30
N CYS A 286 -15.11 18.46 -1.41
CA CYS A 286 -14.96 19.25 -2.63
C CYS A 286 -16.09 19.02 -3.65
N GLU A 287 -16.22 19.92 -4.61
CA GLU A 287 -16.96 19.70 -5.85
C GLU A 287 -16.02 19.93 -7.03
N ILE A 288 -15.88 18.95 -7.91
CA ILE A 288 -15.02 19.02 -9.11
C ILE A 288 -15.89 18.86 -10.34
N SER A 289 -15.86 19.80 -11.29
CA SER A 289 -16.70 19.69 -12.48
C SER A 289 -16.09 20.19 -13.78
N ASP A 290 -16.61 19.65 -14.88
CA ASP A 290 -16.36 20.15 -16.22
C ASP A 290 -14.87 20.12 -16.60
N PHE A 291 -14.18 19.01 -16.32
CA PHE A 291 -12.80 18.76 -16.77
C PHE A 291 -12.74 17.58 -17.75
N GLU A 292 -11.71 17.54 -18.58
CA GLU A 292 -11.40 16.36 -19.38
C GLU A 292 -10.96 15.19 -18.48
N TYR A 293 -10.10 15.47 -17.49
CA TYR A 293 -9.68 14.50 -16.48
C TYR A 293 -9.79 15.15 -15.11
N VAL A 294 -10.34 14.41 -14.14
CA VAL A 294 -10.22 14.82 -12.74
C VAL A 294 -8.75 14.75 -12.33
N LEU A 295 -8.10 13.61 -12.56
CA LEU A 295 -6.65 13.46 -12.37
C LEU A 295 -6.05 12.76 -13.59
N LYS A 296 -4.99 13.34 -14.16
CA LYS A 296 -4.16 12.71 -15.19
C LYS A 296 -2.78 12.38 -14.66
N GLY A 297 -2.50 11.10 -14.46
CA GLY A 297 -1.15 10.58 -14.26
C GLY A 297 -0.45 10.41 -15.61
N TYR A 298 0.83 10.78 -15.66
CA TYR A 298 1.68 10.54 -16.84
C TYR A 298 2.68 9.42 -16.58
N LYS A 299 3.27 8.91 -17.65
CA LYS A 299 4.28 7.87 -17.61
C LYS A 299 5.46 8.25 -16.71
N TYR A 300 5.94 7.31 -15.91
CA TYR A 300 6.94 7.46 -14.85
C TYR A 300 6.57 8.41 -13.71
N SER A 301 5.30 8.82 -13.61
CA SER A 301 4.78 9.47 -12.41
C SER A 301 4.27 8.45 -11.42
N PHE A 302 4.43 8.73 -10.13
CA PHE A 302 3.94 7.85 -9.07
C PHE A 302 3.39 8.67 -7.91
N SER A 303 2.23 8.25 -7.39
CA SER A 303 1.65 8.81 -6.19
C SER A 303 1.71 7.82 -5.02
N GLU A 304 2.14 8.26 -3.85
CA GLU A 304 2.06 7.40 -2.66
C GLU A 304 0.59 7.24 -2.22
N TYR A 305 -0.19 8.32 -2.31
CA TYR A 305 -1.62 8.28 -2.05
C TYR A 305 -2.45 9.32 -2.83
N ILE A 306 -3.65 8.88 -3.21
CA ILE A 306 -4.75 9.70 -3.73
C ILE A 306 -5.97 9.42 -2.84
N LYS A 307 -6.49 10.45 -2.16
CA LYS A 307 -7.58 10.32 -1.20
C LYS A 307 -8.72 11.26 -1.54
N LEU A 308 -9.90 10.73 -1.75
CA LEU A 308 -11.12 11.49 -1.98
C LEU A 308 -12.11 11.13 -0.88
N LYS A 309 -12.62 12.15 -0.17
CA LYS A 309 -13.62 12.00 0.87
C LYS A 309 -14.74 13.01 0.69
N SER A 310 -15.99 12.55 0.76
CA SER A 310 -17.18 13.43 0.74
C SER A 310 -17.18 14.40 -0.45
N THR A 311 -16.61 13.97 -1.57
CA THR A 311 -16.35 14.80 -2.76
C THR A 311 -17.32 14.45 -3.88
N HIS A 312 -17.86 15.48 -4.55
CA HIS A 312 -18.75 15.35 -5.70
C HIS A 312 -18.01 15.68 -7.00
N ILE A 313 -17.89 14.69 -7.87
CA ILE A 313 -17.34 14.83 -9.23
C ILE A 313 -18.49 14.79 -10.23
N LYS A 314 -18.59 15.80 -11.10
CA LYS A 314 -19.69 15.90 -12.06
C LYS A 314 -19.28 16.38 -13.45
N ASN A 315 -19.90 15.81 -14.48
CA ASN A 315 -19.79 16.25 -15.88
C ASN A 315 -18.36 16.30 -16.45
N CYS A 316 -17.44 15.49 -15.91
CA CYS A 316 -16.08 15.35 -16.46
C CYS A 316 -16.06 14.32 -17.60
N ALA A 317 -15.11 14.42 -18.53
CA ALA A 317 -14.96 13.39 -19.55
C ALA A 317 -14.43 12.07 -18.94
N ASN A 318 -13.39 12.16 -18.10
CA ASN A 318 -12.78 11.04 -17.41
C ASN A 318 -12.60 11.37 -15.91
N GLY A 319 -12.54 10.33 -15.08
CA GLY A 319 -12.25 10.43 -13.65
C GLY A 319 -10.74 10.44 -13.38
N LEU A 320 -10.26 9.44 -12.64
CA LEU A 320 -8.85 9.25 -12.33
C LEU A 320 -8.19 8.39 -13.42
N GLU A 321 -7.26 8.97 -14.17
CA GLU A 321 -6.53 8.32 -15.25
C GLU A 321 -5.10 8.00 -14.81
N LEU A 322 -4.89 6.73 -14.45
CA LEU A 322 -3.68 6.18 -13.82
C LEU A 322 -3.23 4.90 -14.55
N SER A 323 -3.42 4.88 -15.88
CA SER A 323 -3.06 3.76 -16.76
C SER A 323 -1.88 4.05 -17.70
N ALA A 324 -1.09 5.09 -17.40
CA ALA A 324 -0.02 5.53 -18.29
C ALA A 324 1.13 4.52 -18.41
N GLU A 325 1.30 3.63 -17.42
CA GLU A 325 2.28 2.53 -17.42
C GLU A 325 1.79 1.30 -18.20
N ASN A 326 1.57 1.45 -19.51
CA ASN A 326 0.99 0.42 -20.37
C ASN A 326 2.02 -0.49 -21.10
N ASP A 327 3.26 -0.52 -20.63
CA ASP A 327 4.34 -1.34 -21.22
C ASP A 327 4.38 -2.79 -20.70
N ASP A 328 3.45 -3.16 -19.81
CA ASP A 328 3.40 -4.47 -19.14
C ASP A 328 4.68 -4.80 -18.33
N ARG A 329 5.23 -3.82 -17.60
CA ARG A 329 6.50 -3.96 -16.86
C ARG A 329 6.39 -4.06 -15.33
N GLY A 330 5.18 -4.20 -14.81
CA GLY A 330 4.93 -4.10 -13.37
C GLY A 330 4.92 -2.67 -12.84
N GLU A 331 5.14 -1.67 -13.68
CA GLU A 331 5.02 -0.25 -13.35
C GLU A 331 3.52 0.13 -13.26
N TYR A 332 3.20 1.08 -12.38
CA TYR A 332 1.84 1.60 -12.16
C TYR A 332 1.93 3.01 -11.54
N ASN A 333 0.86 3.81 -11.56
CA ASN A 333 0.95 5.25 -11.27
C ASN A 333 0.61 5.69 -9.83
N ALA A 334 0.17 4.80 -8.94
CA ALA A 334 -0.16 5.15 -7.55
C ALA A 334 -0.07 3.94 -6.61
N GLU A 335 0.26 4.12 -5.34
CA GLU A 335 0.29 3.03 -4.35
C GLU A 335 -1.03 2.85 -3.62
N ASN A 336 -1.65 3.95 -3.16
CA ASN A 336 -2.88 3.90 -2.36
C ASN A 336 -3.94 4.85 -2.90
N ILE A 337 -5.07 4.32 -3.38
CA ILE A 337 -6.24 5.09 -3.78
C ILE A 337 -7.38 4.80 -2.81
N ILE A 338 -7.88 5.84 -2.14
CA ILE A 338 -9.00 5.73 -1.20
C ILE A 338 -10.09 6.71 -1.64
N ILE A 339 -11.27 6.18 -1.93
CA ILE A 339 -12.46 6.95 -2.31
C ILE A 339 -13.56 6.54 -1.34
N ASP A 340 -13.96 7.46 -0.47
CA ASP A 340 -14.97 7.21 0.55
C ASP A 340 -16.04 8.30 0.52
N ASP A 341 -17.31 7.89 0.65
CA ASP A 341 -18.46 8.81 0.71
C ASP A 341 -18.52 9.81 -0.49
N CYS A 342 -18.05 9.40 -1.66
CA CYS A 342 -17.99 10.27 -2.83
C CYS A 342 -19.19 10.08 -3.77
N ARG A 343 -19.45 11.09 -4.61
CA ARG A 343 -20.45 11.02 -5.67
C ARG A 343 -19.80 11.29 -7.02
N PHE A 344 -20.00 10.39 -7.98
CA PHE A 344 -19.61 10.56 -9.37
C PHE A 344 -20.88 10.62 -10.22
N GLU A 345 -21.06 11.70 -10.98
CA GLU A 345 -22.26 11.91 -11.78
C GLU A 345 -21.93 12.40 -13.19
N GLY A 346 -22.34 11.64 -14.21
CA GLY A 346 -22.15 12.04 -15.60
C GLY A 346 -20.68 12.12 -16.00
N VAL A 347 -19.82 11.27 -15.43
CA VAL A 347 -18.46 11.05 -15.95
C VAL A 347 -18.57 10.26 -17.24
N GLU A 348 -18.13 10.82 -18.36
CA GLU A 348 -18.48 10.30 -19.68
C GLU A 348 -17.86 8.91 -19.97
N SER A 349 -16.60 8.69 -19.58
CA SER A 349 -15.82 7.46 -19.76
C SER A 349 -15.50 6.79 -18.40
N ASN A 350 -14.31 6.23 -18.21
CA ASN A 350 -13.83 5.64 -16.96
C ASN A 350 -13.92 6.62 -15.77
N VAL A 351 -14.34 6.10 -14.62
CA VAL A 351 -14.26 6.84 -13.34
C VAL A 351 -12.91 6.59 -12.68
N ILE A 352 -12.38 5.38 -12.82
CA ILE A 352 -11.02 5.02 -12.42
C ILE A 352 -10.46 4.15 -13.53
N ASP A 353 -9.35 4.55 -14.13
CA ASP A 353 -8.52 3.65 -14.93
C ASP A 353 -7.17 3.49 -14.23
N TYR A 354 -7.02 2.37 -13.52
CA TYR A 354 -5.88 2.08 -12.67
C TYR A 354 -5.28 0.74 -13.07
N TYR A 355 -4.15 0.81 -13.73
CA TYR A 355 -3.56 -0.31 -14.44
C TYR A 355 -2.16 -0.62 -13.93
N ARG A 356 -1.90 -1.92 -13.80
CA ARG A 356 -0.58 -2.51 -13.58
C ARG A 356 -0.44 -3.72 -14.49
N GLY A 357 0.29 -3.57 -15.58
CA GLY A 357 0.53 -4.66 -16.54
C GLY A 357 1.74 -5.50 -16.18
N GLY A 358 1.90 -6.63 -16.86
CA GLY A 358 3.08 -7.49 -16.72
C GLY A 358 2.99 -8.56 -15.63
N TYR A 359 3.97 -9.47 -15.65
CA TYR A 359 4.20 -10.48 -14.60
C TYR A 359 5.45 -10.11 -13.78
N ASP A 360 5.40 -8.97 -13.09
CA ASP A 360 6.39 -8.60 -12.07
C ASP A 360 5.85 -8.89 -10.68
N GLU A 361 6.58 -9.69 -9.90
CA GLU A 361 6.26 -10.01 -8.51
C GLU A 361 7.15 -9.27 -7.50
N SER A 362 8.00 -8.34 -7.97
CA SER A 362 8.91 -7.55 -7.12
C SER A 362 8.16 -6.52 -6.28
N THR A 363 6.93 -6.17 -6.67
CA THR A 363 6.05 -5.25 -5.96
C THR A 363 4.76 -5.96 -5.54
N VAL A 364 4.39 -5.80 -4.27
CA VAL A 364 3.08 -6.24 -3.73
C VAL A 364 2.07 -5.09 -3.67
N GLY A 365 2.41 -3.98 -4.33
CA GLY A 365 1.69 -2.73 -4.23
C GLY A 365 0.56 -2.60 -5.25
N GLY A 366 -0.15 -1.50 -5.09
CA GLY A 366 -1.39 -1.21 -5.76
C GLY A 366 -2.59 -1.55 -4.88
N ASN A 367 -3.15 -0.51 -4.26
CA ASN A 367 -4.24 -0.61 -3.29
C ASN A 367 -5.37 0.34 -3.68
N LEU A 368 -6.57 -0.21 -3.89
CA LEU A 368 -7.77 0.56 -4.18
C LEU A 368 -8.87 0.23 -3.18
N VAL A 369 -9.37 1.26 -2.49
CA VAL A 369 -10.55 1.18 -1.63
C VAL A 369 -11.60 2.16 -2.14
N VAL A 370 -12.77 1.63 -2.49
CA VAL A 370 -13.93 2.42 -2.91
C VAL A 370 -15.12 2.05 -2.02
N THR A 371 -15.48 2.97 -1.14
CA THR A 371 -16.51 2.73 -0.12
C THR A 371 -17.57 3.80 -0.09
N ASN A 372 -18.79 3.39 0.27
CA ASN A 372 -19.92 4.28 0.58
C ASN A 372 -20.24 5.32 -0.51
N SER A 373 -19.83 5.05 -1.76
CA SER A 373 -19.85 6.03 -2.85
C SER A 373 -21.00 5.76 -3.83
N THR A 374 -21.42 6.80 -4.54
CA THR A 374 -22.53 6.72 -5.51
C THR A 374 -22.05 7.11 -6.92
N PHE A 375 -22.26 6.22 -7.89
CA PHE A 375 -21.89 6.39 -9.29
C PHE A 375 -23.15 6.41 -10.15
N MET A 376 -23.41 7.53 -10.83
CA MET A 376 -24.64 7.74 -11.58
C MET A 376 -24.39 8.24 -13.00
N LYS A 377 -24.98 7.56 -13.99
CA LYS A 377 -24.91 7.96 -15.40
C LYS A 377 -23.46 8.08 -15.92
N CYS A 378 -22.58 7.23 -15.43
CA CYS A 378 -21.17 7.24 -15.82
C CYS A 378 -20.84 6.18 -16.89
N GLY A 379 -19.72 6.37 -17.60
CA GLY A 379 -19.08 5.37 -18.44
C GLY A 379 -19.70 5.11 -19.81
N ALA A 380 -20.66 5.94 -20.24
CA ALA A 380 -21.36 5.74 -21.51
C ALA A 380 -20.47 5.83 -22.76
N LYS A 381 -19.28 6.42 -22.66
CA LYS A 381 -18.26 6.54 -23.71
C LYS A 381 -17.03 5.68 -23.49
N GLU A 382 -17.01 4.85 -22.45
CA GLU A 382 -15.85 4.03 -22.11
C GLU A 382 -15.65 2.89 -23.12
N GLU A 383 -14.52 2.86 -23.83
CA GLU A 383 -14.29 1.95 -24.95
C GLU A 383 -14.14 0.49 -24.50
N ASN A 384 -13.46 0.25 -23.37
CA ASN A 384 -13.31 -1.09 -22.83
C ASN A 384 -14.58 -1.57 -22.09
N GLY A 385 -15.52 -0.66 -21.84
CA GLY A 385 -16.79 -0.90 -21.15
C GLY A 385 -16.66 -1.21 -19.66
N ILE A 386 -15.59 -0.79 -18.99
CA ILE A 386 -15.30 -1.02 -17.57
C ILE A 386 -15.27 0.33 -16.82
N LEU A 387 -16.15 0.51 -15.84
CA LEU A 387 -16.25 1.78 -15.10
C LEU A 387 -15.07 2.05 -14.16
N LEU A 388 -14.65 1.01 -13.44
CA LEU A 388 -13.52 0.99 -12.51
C LEU A 388 -12.54 -0.06 -13.02
N ASN A 389 -11.63 0.34 -13.92
CA ASN A 389 -10.58 -0.54 -14.40
C ASN A 389 -9.50 -0.68 -13.33
N THR A 390 -9.22 -1.93 -12.95
CA THR A 390 -8.35 -2.31 -11.82
C THR A 390 -7.38 -3.41 -12.23
N TYR A 391 -7.08 -3.49 -13.52
CA TYR A 391 -6.29 -4.56 -14.11
C TYR A 391 -4.91 -4.67 -13.45
N GLY A 392 -4.61 -5.85 -12.90
CA GLY A 392 -3.33 -6.16 -12.24
C GLY A 392 -3.13 -5.52 -10.86
N ILE A 393 -4.13 -4.83 -10.31
CA ILE A 393 -4.06 -4.26 -8.96
C ILE A 393 -4.24 -5.36 -7.91
N ILE A 394 -3.31 -5.41 -6.94
CA ILE A 394 -3.19 -6.54 -6.01
C ILE A 394 -4.24 -6.50 -4.90
N ASN A 395 -4.54 -5.31 -4.38
CA ASN A 395 -5.49 -5.12 -3.29
C ASN A 395 -6.64 -4.22 -3.76
N VAL A 396 -7.86 -4.77 -3.83
CA VAL A 396 -9.06 -4.03 -4.24
C VAL A 396 -10.20 -4.33 -3.28
N ASN A 397 -10.85 -3.29 -2.77
CA ASN A 397 -12.10 -3.40 -2.00
C ASN A 397 -13.13 -2.43 -2.56
N ILE A 398 -14.20 -2.96 -3.14
CA ILE A 398 -15.34 -2.17 -3.62
C ILE A 398 -16.57 -2.55 -2.79
N SER A 399 -16.90 -1.75 -1.77
CA SER A 399 -18.00 -2.10 -0.85
C SER A 399 -18.94 -0.96 -0.43
N GLY A 400 -20.20 -1.29 -0.20
CA GLY A 400 -21.21 -0.33 0.26
C GLY A 400 -21.58 0.75 -0.76
N ASN A 401 -21.27 0.54 -2.04
CA ASN A 401 -21.48 1.55 -3.09
C ASN A 401 -22.83 1.41 -3.78
N LYS A 402 -23.25 2.48 -4.47
CA LYS A 402 -24.44 2.51 -5.33
C LYS A 402 -24.04 2.78 -6.78
N PHE A 403 -24.39 1.88 -7.69
CA PHE A 403 -24.16 2.01 -9.13
C PHE A 403 -25.50 2.11 -9.86
N ILE A 404 -25.83 3.29 -10.39
CA ILE A 404 -27.17 3.60 -10.89
C ILE A 404 -27.09 4.17 -12.32
N ASN A 405 -27.71 3.50 -13.29
CA ASN A 405 -27.80 3.97 -14.68
C ASN A 405 -26.42 4.19 -15.36
N ASN A 406 -25.40 3.40 -15.02
CA ASN A 406 -24.09 3.49 -15.68
C ASN A 406 -24.07 2.60 -16.92
N ASN A 407 -23.86 3.20 -18.10
CA ASN A 407 -23.93 2.48 -19.37
C ASN A 407 -22.59 1.81 -19.69
N VAL A 408 -22.26 0.76 -18.93
CA VAL A 408 -21.01 0.00 -19.04
C VAL A 408 -21.31 -1.50 -19.05
N LYS A 409 -20.41 -2.30 -19.63
CA LYS A 409 -20.49 -3.76 -19.57
C LYS A 409 -20.18 -4.27 -18.17
N PHE A 410 -19.13 -3.73 -17.56
CA PHE A 410 -18.66 -4.08 -16.24
C PHE A 410 -18.52 -2.84 -15.37
N ILE A 411 -18.88 -2.95 -14.10
CA ILE A 411 -18.46 -1.99 -13.08
C ILE A 411 -16.97 -2.22 -12.81
N ALA A 412 -16.58 -3.46 -12.55
CA ALA A 412 -15.19 -3.89 -12.37
C ALA A 412 -15.06 -5.38 -12.69
N LEU A 413 -13.86 -5.77 -13.12
CA LEU A 413 -13.39 -7.15 -13.21
C LEU A 413 -12.30 -7.32 -12.16
N LEU A 414 -12.53 -8.17 -11.17
CA LEU A 414 -11.66 -8.35 -10.00
C LEU A 414 -10.81 -9.62 -10.13
N TRP A 415 -9.58 -9.55 -9.63
CA TRP A 415 -8.61 -10.67 -9.68
C TRP A 415 -8.69 -11.57 -8.44
N GLY A 416 -9.39 -12.70 -8.55
CA GLY A 416 -9.73 -13.61 -7.45
C GLY A 416 -8.53 -14.24 -6.73
N ALA A 417 -7.46 -14.58 -7.46
CA ALA A 417 -6.22 -15.09 -6.87
C ALA A 417 -5.43 -14.03 -6.09
N LYS A 418 -5.84 -12.76 -6.13
CA LYS A 418 -5.28 -11.65 -5.35
C LYS A 418 -6.32 -11.14 -4.37
N ASN A 419 -5.94 -10.15 -3.55
CA ASN A 419 -6.79 -9.60 -2.49
C ASN A 419 -7.82 -8.61 -3.05
N ASN A 420 -8.61 -9.06 -4.02
CA ASN A 420 -9.65 -8.28 -4.67
C ASN A 420 -11.02 -8.77 -4.18
N SER A 421 -11.85 -7.85 -3.69
CA SER A 421 -13.14 -8.19 -3.09
C SER A 421 -14.19 -7.11 -3.35
N HIS A 422 -15.45 -7.52 -3.29
CA HIS A 422 -16.59 -6.61 -3.31
C HIS A 422 -17.70 -7.08 -2.38
N ALA A 423 -18.41 -6.17 -1.72
CA ALA A 423 -19.48 -6.51 -0.79
C ALA A 423 -20.54 -5.41 -0.67
N ASN A 424 -21.80 -5.77 -0.43
CA ASN A 424 -22.87 -4.82 -0.09
C ASN A 424 -23.07 -3.68 -1.10
N ASN A 425 -22.82 -3.91 -2.39
CA ASN A 425 -23.05 -2.91 -3.43
C ASN A 425 -24.48 -3.01 -3.97
N GLU A 426 -25.12 -1.87 -4.18
CA GLU A 426 -26.42 -1.76 -4.82
C GLU A 426 -26.24 -1.43 -6.30
N ILE A 427 -26.72 -2.32 -7.18
CA ILE A 427 -26.57 -2.18 -8.63
C ILE A 427 -27.96 -2.04 -9.26
N ARG A 428 -28.20 -0.93 -9.97
CA ARG A 428 -29.45 -0.65 -10.68
C ARG A 428 -29.15 -0.14 -12.08
N ASN A 429 -29.57 -0.89 -13.11
CA ASN A 429 -29.37 -0.52 -14.52
C ASN A 429 -27.91 -0.12 -14.81
N SER A 430 -26.98 -1.00 -14.46
CA SER A 430 -25.54 -0.76 -14.55
C SER A 430 -24.84 -2.06 -14.94
N GLY A 431 -23.54 -1.99 -15.29
CA GLY A 431 -22.73 -3.16 -15.59
C GLY A 431 -22.57 -4.12 -14.41
N LYS A 432 -21.84 -5.22 -14.64
CA LYS A 432 -21.62 -6.27 -13.61
C LYS A 432 -20.34 -6.05 -12.81
N LEU A 433 -20.36 -6.42 -11.54
CA LEU A 433 -19.14 -6.73 -10.76
C LEU A 433 -18.90 -8.23 -10.88
N ILE A 434 -17.74 -8.62 -11.40
CA ILE A 434 -17.36 -10.04 -11.53
C ILE A 434 -15.96 -10.27 -10.98
N VAL A 435 -15.71 -11.50 -10.54
CA VAL A 435 -14.42 -11.98 -10.07
C VAL A 435 -13.98 -13.07 -11.04
N GLU A 436 -12.77 -12.93 -11.58
CA GLU A 436 -12.09 -13.99 -12.34
C GLU A 436 -10.88 -14.44 -11.53
N GLU A 437 -10.74 -15.75 -11.34
CA GLU A 437 -9.68 -16.31 -10.51
C GLU A 437 -8.30 -15.84 -10.96
N ASN A 438 -8.04 -15.93 -12.27
CA ASN A 438 -6.79 -15.50 -12.87
C ASN A 438 -7.06 -14.56 -14.03
N LEU A 439 -6.33 -13.43 -14.05
CA LEU A 439 -6.29 -12.55 -15.21
C LEU A 439 -5.23 -13.07 -16.20
N PRO A 440 -5.46 -12.98 -17.52
CA PRO A 440 -4.40 -13.17 -18.49
C PRO A 440 -3.31 -12.13 -18.23
N LEU A 441 -2.05 -12.53 -18.09
CA LEU A 441 -0.94 -11.59 -17.93
C LEU A 441 -0.01 -11.68 -19.12
N LYS A 442 0.56 -10.55 -19.51
CA LYS A 442 1.62 -10.53 -20.51
C LYS A 442 2.95 -10.70 -19.79
N LEU A 443 3.76 -11.63 -20.26
CA LEU A 443 5.09 -11.84 -19.72
C LEU A 443 6.03 -10.73 -20.16
N MET A 444 7.00 -10.42 -19.30
CA MET A 444 8.05 -9.43 -19.54
C MET A 444 9.12 -9.87 -20.55
N TYR A 445 9.05 -11.11 -21.07
CA TYR A 445 10.13 -11.76 -21.83
C TYR A 445 9.73 -12.17 -23.24
#